data_AF-A0A5Q2TGX5-F1
#
_entry.id   AF-A0A5Q2TGX5-F1
#
_cell.length_a   1.000
_cell.length_b   1.000
_cell.length_c   1.000
_cell.angle_alpha   90.00
_cell.angle_beta   90.00
_cell.angle_gamma   90.00
#
_symmetry.space_group_name_H-M   'P 1'
#
loop_
_entity.id
_entity.type
_entity.pdbx_description
1 polymer ?
#
loop_
_entity_poly.entity_id
_entity_poly.type
_entity_poly.pdbx_seq_one_letter_code
_entity_poly.pdbx_strand_id
1 'polypeptide(L)'
;MIAEGLKRIMIGVAVGSLITFAVTSFMIIQSIDSSIQEIWKHWLASMLIGIFYSFASIIFEREGWSLLKQTVVHSTSTFMVLFPIIILAGWLPFDPLSLLIGLVIFLISYSIMWIGLYFHYKRMARSMNECIDKKN
;
A
#
# COMPACT_ATOMS: atom_id res chain seq x y z
N MET A 1 3.11 7.31 19.23
CA MET A 1 2.16 7.09 18.12
C MET A 1 2.42 8.01 16.93
N ILE A 2 2.35 9.35 17.08
CA ILE A 2 2.60 10.29 15.97
C ILE A 2 4.05 10.21 15.43
N ALA A 3 5.05 10.18 16.31
CA ALA A 3 6.47 10.08 15.90
C ALA A 3 6.78 8.78 15.13
N GLU A 4 6.17 7.66 15.53
CA GLU A 4 6.35 6.37 14.86
C GLU A 4 5.69 6.36 13.47
N GLY A 5 4.51 6.98 13.35
CA GLY A 5 3.85 7.18 12.06
C GLY A 5 4.69 8.05 11.11
N LEU A 6 5.25 9.15 11.62
CA LEU A 6 6.13 10.04 10.85
C LEU A 6 7.40 9.30 10.36
N LYS A 7 8.02 8.49 11.23
CA LYS A 7 9.17 7.67 10.89
C LYS A 7 8.86 6.67 9.76
N ARG A 8 7.70 5.99 9.82
CA ARG A 8 7.26 5.06 8.76
C ARG A 8 7.06 5.77 7.42
N ILE A 9 6.47 6.96 7.44
CA ILE A 9 6.32 7.81 6.25
C ILE A 9 7.69 8.17 5.67
N MET A 10 8.62 8.65 6.50
CA MET A 10 9.97 9.02 6.05
C MET A 10 10.71 7.84 5.39
N ILE A 11 10.63 6.65 5.99
CA ILE A 11 11.23 5.43 5.42
C ILE A 11 10.56 5.09 4.08
N GLY A 12 9.23 5.14 4.02
CA GLY A 12 8.48 4.87 2.78
C GLY A 12 8.83 5.84 1.66
N VAL A 13 8.92 7.15 1.96
CA VAL A 13 9.32 8.19 0.99
C VAL A 13 10.76 7.96 0.54
N ALA A 14 11.69 7.64 1.46
CA ALA A 14 13.08 7.36 1.10
C ALA A 14 13.18 6.16 0.14
N VAL A 15 12.53 5.03 0.46
CA VAL A 15 12.52 3.85 -0.42
C VAL A 15 11.87 4.16 -1.78
N GLY A 16 10.72 4.85 -1.78
CA GLY A 16 10.04 5.26 -3.01
C GLY A 16 10.89 6.19 -3.88
N SER A 17 11.66 7.09 -3.26
CA SER A 17 12.59 7.98 -3.96
C SER A 17 13.75 7.22 -4.61
N LEU A 18 14.30 6.21 -3.94
CA LEU A 18 15.34 5.35 -4.51
C LEU A 18 14.83 4.53 -5.70
N ILE A 19 13.61 3.99 -5.61
CA ILE A 19 12.97 3.29 -6.73
C ILE A 19 12.77 4.24 -7.91
N THR A 20 12.24 5.44 -7.65
CA THR A 20 12.03 6.46 -8.70
C THR A 20 13.36 6.87 -9.34
N PHE A 21 14.40 7.05 -8.53
CA PHE A 21 15.74 7.35 -9.03
C PHE A 21 16.29 6.22 -9.92
N ALA A 22 16.11 4.95 -9.52
CA ALA A 22 16.52 3.81 -10.34
C ALA A 22 15.76 3.74 -11.67
N VAL A 23 14.44 3.95 -11.66
CA VAL A 23 13.60 3.96 -12.87
C VAL A 23 14.01 5.09 -13.82
N THR A 24 14.14 6.32 -13.30
CA THR A 24 14.58 7.47 -14.10
C THR A 24 16.00 7.32 -14.63
N SER A 25 16.93 6.74 -13.83
CA SER A 25 18.29 6.41 -14.31
C SER A 25 18.25 5.41 -15.47
N PHE A 26 17.40 4.39 -15.36
CA PHE A 26 17.21 3.42 -16.45
C PHE A 26 16.64 4.09 -17.70
N MET A 27 15.66 4.99 -17.56
CA MET A 27 15.11 5.76 -18.68
C MET A 27 16.19 6.58 -19.39
N ILE A 28 17.07 7.24 -18.63
CA ILE A 28 18.21 8.00 -19.17
C ILE A 28 19.15 7.09 -19.96
N ILE A 29 19.53 5.93 -19.41
CA ILE A 29 20.42 4.96 -20.08
C ILE A 29 19.82 4.47 -21.40
N GLN A 30 18.50 4.22 -21.41
CA GLN A 30 17.78 3.73 -22.58
C GLN A 30 17.35 4.84 -23.55
N SER A 31 17.69 6.11 -23.27
CA SER A 31 17.25 7.28 -24.04
C SER A 31 15.72 7.34 -24.23
N ILE A 32 14.97 6.97 -23.19
CA ILE A 32 13.51 7.06 -23.17
C ILE A 32 13.14 8.49 -22.80
N ASP A 33 12.64 9.24 -23.78
CA ASP A 33 12.15 10.59 -23.56
C ASP A 33 10.81 10.56 -22.80
N SER A 34 10.71 11.38 -21.75
CA SER A 34 9.47 11.59 -20.99
C SER A 34 9.44 13.01 -20.47
N SER A 35 8.26 13.63 -20.49
CA SER A 35 8.15 15.00 -19.99
C SER A 35 8.34 15.04 -18.47
N ILE A 36 8.86 16.17 -17.98
CA ILE A 36 8.98 16.41 -16.53
C ILE A 36 7.61 16.34 -15.85
N GLN A 37 6.54 16.77 -16.53
CA GLN A 37 5.19 16.70 -15.98
C GLN A 37 4.73 15.24 -15.77
N GLU A 38 5.02 14.34 -16.71
CA GLU A 38 4.67 12.92 -16.59
C GLU A 38 5.44 12.25 -15.45
N ILE A 39 6.75 12.50 -15.36
CA ILE A 39 7.59 11.98 -14.26
C ILE A 39 7.07 12.47 -12.91
N TRP A 40 6.79 13.78 -12.79
CA TRP A 40 6.27 14.38 -11.56
C TRP A 40 4.91 13.79 -11.16
N LYS A 41 4.01 13.60 -12.13
CA LYS A 41 2.68 13.00 -11.90
C LYS A 41 2.78 11.58 -11.33
N HIS A 42 3.62 10.73 -11.93
CA HIS A 42 3.79 9.35 -11.46
C HIS A 42 4.48 9.27 -10.09
N TRP A 43 5.47 10.13 -9.86
CA TRP A 43 6.13 10.24 -8.56
C TRP A 43 5.15 10.68 -7.47
N LEU A 44 4.37 11.74 -7.72
CA LEU A 44 3.39 12.25 -6.77
C LEU A 44 2.31 11.21 -6.45
N ALA A 45 1.76 10.54 -7.47
CA ALA A 45 0.76 9.49 -7.28
C ALA A 45 1.29 8.36 -6.38
N SER A 46 2.51 7.89 -6.65
CA SER A 46 3.16 6.84 -5.86
C SER A 46 3.39 7.28 -4.40
N MET A 47 3.81 8.53 -4.19
CA MET A 47 4.02 9.09 -2.87
C MET A 47 2.71 9.18 -2.07
N LEU A 48 1.63 9.67 -2.68
CA LEU A 48 0.32 9.77 -2.04
C LEU A 48 -0.21 8.40 -1.62
N ILE A 49 -0.05 7.38 -2.47
CA ILE A 49 -0.42 5.99 -2.15
C ILE A 49 0.38 5.48 -0.94
N GLY A 50 1.69 5.70 -0.90
CA GLY A 50 2.55 5.28 0.21
C GLY A 50 2.18 5.95 1.54
N ILE A 51 1.90 7.26 1.51
CA ILE A 51 1.44 8.01 2.68
C ILE A 51 0.10 7.47 3.16
N PHE A 52 -0.86 7.27 2.26
CA PHE A 52 -2.17 6.72 2.61
C PHE A 52 -2.05 5.37 3.32
N TYR A 53 -1.29 4.41 2.76
CA TYR A 53 -1.13 3.09 3.39
C TYR A 53 -0.44 3.16 4.76
N SER A 54 0.45 4.12 4.96
CA SER A 54 1.08 4.36 6.27
C SER A 54 0.03 4.69 7.33
N PHE A 55 -0.96 5.53 7.02
CA PHE A 55 -2.07 5.85 7.92
C PHE A 55 -3.13 4.75 7.99
N ALA A 56 -3.46 4.13 6.86
CA ALA A 56 -4.47 3.08 6.80
C ALA A 56 -4.11 1.89 7.71
N SER A 57 -2.82 1.61 7.91
CA SER A 57 -2.35 0.56 8.82
C SER A 57 -2.89 0.68 10.27
N ILE A 58 -3.17 1.91 10.74
CA ILE A 58 -3.73 2.20 12.07
C ILE A 58 -5.11 1.55 12.26
N ILE A 59 -5.84 1.26 11.18
CA ILE A 59 -7.16 0.59 11.25
C ILE A 59 -7.04 -0.78 11.94
N PHE A 60 -5.94 -1.50 11.74
CA PHE A 60 -5.72 -2.80 12.38
C PHE A 60 -5.26 -2.70 13.84
N GLU A 61 -4.85 -1.52 14.30
CA GLU A 61 -4.47 -1.25 15.70
C GLU A 61 -5.68 -0.88 16.58
N ARG A 62 -6.89 -0.75 16.00
CA ARG A 62 -8.11 -0.39 16.74
C ARG A 62 -8.61 -1.55 17.60
N GLU A 63 -8.38 -1.44 18.90
CA GLU A 63 -8.92 -2.36 19.91
C GLU A 63 -10.46 -2.36 19.91
N GLY A 64 -11.05 -3.54 20.16
CA GLY A 64 -12.51 -3.73 20.21
C GLY A 64 -13.20 -3.89 18.86
N TRP A 65 -12.51 -3.72 17.73
CA TRP A 65 -13.05 -4.06 16.42
C TRP A 65 -12.78 -5.52 16.06
N SER A 66 -13.76 -6.20 15.46
CA SER A 66 -13.52 -7.53 14.90
C SER A 66 -12.59 -7.43 13.68
N LEU A 67 -11.81 -8.48 13.44
CA LEU A 67 -10.90 -8.55 12.28
C LEU A 67 -11.65 -8.31 10.95
N LEU A 68 -12.89 -8.81 10.84
CA LEU A 68 -13.74 -8.57 9.67
C LEU A 68 -14.04 -7.08 9.49
N LYS A 69 -14.43 -6.39 10.58
CA LYS A 69 -14.72 -4.95 10.55
C LYS A 69 -13.48 -4.15 10.15
N GLN A 70 -12.32 -4.44 10.75
CA GLN A 70 -11.06 -3.79 10.37
C GLN A 70 -10.73 -4.00 8.89
N THR A 71 -10.89 -5.24 8.40
CA THR A 71 -10.60 -5.60 7.01
C THR A 71 -11.52 -4.89 6.02
N VAL A 72 -12.82 -4.84 6.29
CA VAL A 72 -13.82 -4.16 5.44
C VAL A 72 -13.57 -2.65 5.42
N VAL A 73 -13.31 -2.04 6.57
CA VAL A 73 -13.03 -0.60 6.65
C VAL A 73 -11.72 -0.26 5.93
N HIS A 74 -10.68 -1.06 6.13
CA HIS A 74 -9.39 -0.88 5.46
C HIS A 74 -9.50 -1.07 3.94
N SER A 75 -10.15 -2.13 3.46
CA SER A 75 -10.30 -2.39 2.03
C SER A 75 -11.15 -1.33 1.34
N THR A 76 -12.25 -0.91 1.96
CA THR A 76 -13.12 0.15 1.42
C THR A 76 -12.41 1.49 1.37
N SER A 77 -11.71 1.87 2.44
CA SER A 77 -10.93 3.12 2.47
C SER A 77 -9.83 3.10 1.42
N THR A 78 -9.15 1.96 1.26
CA THR A 78 -8.11 1.77 0.25
C THR A 78 -8.67 1.93 -1.14
N PHE A 79 -9.80 1.30 -1.44
CA PHE A 79 -10.47 1.42 -2.74
C PHE A 79 -10.83 2.88 -3.05
N MET A 80 -11.46 3.58 -2.09
CA MET A 80 -11.92 4.96 -2.26
C MET A 80 -10.79 5.96 -2.49
N VAL A 81 -9.60 5.72 -1.93
CA VAL A 81 -8.43 6.61 -2.11
C VAL A 81 -7.59 6.21 -3.33
N LEU A 82 -7.36 4.91 -3.52
CA LEU A 82 -6.48 4.41 -4.57
C LEU A 82 -7.08 4.65 -5.97
N PHE A 83 -8.37 4.37 -6.17
CA PHE A 83 -9.01 4.45 -7.49
C PHE A 83 -8.91 5.86 -8.11
N PRO A 84 -9.27 6.94 -7.39
CA PRO A 84 -9.06 8.30 -7.91
C PRO A 84 -7.60 8.59 -8.25
N ILE A 85 -6.64 8.17 -7.41
CA ILE A 85 -5.21 8.43 -7.65
C ILE A 85 -4.73 7.74 -8.92
N ILE A 86 -5.05 6.46 -9.12
CA ILE A 86 -4.57 5.72 -10.29
C ILE A 86 -5.23 6.19 -11.60
N ILE A 87 -6.48 6.68 -11.54
CA ILE A 87 -7.15 7.28 -12.70
C ILE A 87 -6.48 8.62 -13.05
N LEU A 88 -6.27 9.49 -12.06
CA LEU A 88 -5.60 10.79 -12.25
C LEU A 88 -4.14 10.65 -12.69
N ALA A 89 -3.46 9.59 -12.25
CA ALA A 89 -2.11 9.25 -12.69
C ALA A 89 -2.05 8.70 -14.12
N GLY A 90 -3.20 8.36 -14.72
CA GLY A 90 -3.28 7.73 -16.03
C GLY A 90 -2.94 6.24 -16.05
N TRP A 91 -2.88 5.59 -14.89
CA TRP A 91 -2.60 4.15 -14.79
C TRP A 91 -3.83 3.29 -15.07
N LEU A 92 -5.03 3.84 -14.86
CA LEU A 92 -6.30 3.19 -15.14
C LEU A 92 -7.17 4.09 -16.02
N PRO A 93 -7.53 3.66 -17.24
CA PRO A 93 -8.46 4.40 -18.08
C PRO A 93 -9.84 4.56 -17.41
N PHE A 94 -10.48 5.70 -17.62
CA PHE A 94 -11.80 5.99 -17.04
C PHE A 94 -12.93 5.51 -17.94
N ASP A 95 -13.02 4.19 -18.13
CA ASP A 95 -14.10 3.53 -18.84
C ASP A 95 -14.66 2.34 -18.03
N PRO A 96 -15.93 1.93 -18.24
CA PRO A 96 -16.58 0.92 -17.43
C PRO A 96 -15.85 -0.45 -17.40
N LEU A 97 -15.24 -0.85 -18.52
CA LEU A 97 -14.56 -2.14 -18.61
C LEU A 97 -13.24 -2.10 -17.84
N SER A 98 -12.45 -1.04 -18.02
CA SER A 98 -11.20 -0.84 -17.28
C SER A 98 -11.46 -0.73 -15.78
N LEU A 99 -12.51 -0.02 -15.35
CA LEU A 99 -12.89 0.07 -13.94
C LEU A 99 -13.28 -1.28 -13.34
N LEU A 100 -14.02 -2.11 -14.08
CA LEU A 100 -14.39 -3.47 -13.64
C LEU A 100 -13.15 -4.36 -13.51
N ILE A 101 -12.26 -4.34 -14.50
CA ILE A 101 -11.00 -5.09 -14.46
C ILE A 101 -10.13 -4.62 -13.29
N GLY A 102 -10.01 -3.30 -13.11
CA GLY A 102 -9.27 -2.71 -11.98
C GLY A 102 -9.83 -3.15 -10.63
N LEU A 103 -11.16 -3.21 -10.48
CA LEU A 103 -11.81 -3.70 -9.27
C LEU A 103 -11.46 -5.17 -8.99
N VAL A 104 -11.51 -6.03 -10.01
CA VAL A 104 -11.15 -7.45 -9.87
C VAL A 104 -9.68 -7.61 -9.47
N ILE A 105 -8.77 -6.90 -10.13
CA ILE A 105 -7.33 -6.90 -9.81
C ILE A 105 -7.11 -6.43 -8.37
N PHE A 106 -7.78 -5.37 -7.95
CA PHE A 106 -7.72 -4.88 -6.57
C PHE A 106 -8.18 -5.93 -5.57
N LEU A 107 -9.33 -6.57 -5.79
CA LEU A 107 -9.86 -7.58 -4.87
C LEU A 107 -8.93 -8.81 -4.77
N ILE A 108 -8.38 -9.28 -5.89
CA ILE A 108 -7.45 -10.41 -5.92
C ILE A 108 -6.15 -10.06 -5.18
N SER A 109 -5.51 -8.94 -5.55
CA SER A 109 -4.24 -8.51 -4.95
C SER A 109 -4.39 -8.24 -3.45
N TYR A 110 -5.47 -7.58 -3.03
CA TYR A 110 -5.79 -7.35 -1.63
C TYR A 110 -5.96 -8.67 -0.86
N SER A 111 -6.69 -9.62 -1.44
CA SER A 111 -6.93 -10.93 -0.81
C SER A 111 -5.63 -11.71 -0.63
N ILE A 112 -4.75 -11.74 -1.64
CA ILE A 112 -3.45 -12.41 -1.56
C ILE A 112 -2.60 -11.80 -0.44
N MET A 113 -2.49 -10.47 -0.42
CA MET A 113 -1.71 -9.77 0.60
C MET A 113 -2.28 -9.98 2.00
N TRP A 114 -3.60 -9.87 2.16
CA TRP A 114 -4.29 -10.06 3.45
C TRP A 114 -4.09 -11.48 3.99
N ILE A 115 -4.25 -12.50 3.14
CA ILE A 115 -4.05 -13.90 3.53
C ILE A 115 -2.60 -14.15 3.98
N GLY A 116 -1.63 -13.64 3.21
CA GLY A 116 -0.21 -13.76 3.55
C GLY A 116 0.12 -13.14 4.91
N LEU A 117 -0.32 -11.90 5.14
CA LEU A 117 -0.13 -11.21 6.41
C LEU A 117 -0.87 -11.89 7.56
N TYR A 118 -2.11 -12.36 7.33
CA TYR A 118 -2.88 -13.07 8.34
C TYR A 118 -2.14 -14.31 8.86
N PHE A 119 -1.65 -15.16 7.95
CA PHE A 119 -0.89 -16.35 8.36
C PHE A 119 0.43 -16.02 9.04
N HIS A 120 1.13 -14.98 8.56
CA HIS A 120 2.35 -14.50 9.19
C HIS A 120 2.12 -14.08 10.65
N TYR A 121 1.14 -13.20 10.89
CA TYR A 121 0.83 -12.73 12.25
C TYR A 121 0.24 -13.82 13.13
N LYS A 122 -0.56 -14.75 12.57
CA LYS A 122 -1.06 -15.91 13.31
C LYS A 122 0.08 -16.83 13.77
N ARG A 123 1.09 -17.07 12.94
CA ARG A 123 2.28 -17.84 13.30
C ARG A 123 3.09 -17.10 14.38
N MET A 124 3.28 -15.79 14.24
CA MET A 124 3.98 -14.97 15.22
C MET A 124 3.31 -15.02 16.59
N ALA A 125 1.99 -14.83 16.65
CA ALA A 125 1.22 -14.93 17.89
C ALA A 125 1.36 -16.31 18.56
N ARG A 126 1.30 -17.40 17.77
CA ARG A 126 1.51 -18.75 18.30
C ARG A 126 2.91 -18.91 18.91
N SER A 127 3.95 -18.44 18.22
CA SER A 127 5.33 -18.53 18.71
C SER A 127 5.53 -17.75 20.01
N MET A 128 4.88 -16.60 20.16
CA MET A 128 4.92 -15.80 21.39
C MET A 128 4.25 -16.54 22.56
N ASN A 129 3.09 -17.17 22.32
CA ASN A 129 2.39 -17.95 23.35
C ASN A 129 3.23 -19.17 23.80
N GLU A 130 3.83 -19.91 22.87
CA GLU A 130 4.70 -21.05 23.20
C GLU A 130 5.92 -20.64 24.03
N CYS A 131 6.47 -19.44 23.83
CA CYS A 131 7.56 -18.91 24.65
C CYS A 131 7.13 -18.58 26.08
N ILE A 132 5.88 -18.16 26.28
CA ILE A 132 5.33 -17.88 27.61
C ILE A 132 5.08 -19.20 28.35
N ASP A 133 4.47 -20.18 27.68
CA ASP A 133 4.14 -21.49 28.26
C ASP A 133 5.38 -22.29 28.66
N LYS A 134 6.51 -22.15 27.94
CA LYS A 134 7.79 -22.79 28.31
C LYS A 134 8.50 -22.16 29.51
N LYS A 135 8.06 -20.99 29.97
CA LYS A 135 8.68 -20.23 31.07
C LYS A 135 7.95 -20.43 32.41
N ASN A 136 6.75 -21.01 32.37
CA ASN A 136 6.00 -21.48 33.55
C ASN A 136 6.18 -22.99 33.74
#